data_AF-A0A1L3SUS3-F1
#
_entry.id   AF-A0A1L3SUS3-F1
#
_cell.length_a   1.000
_cell.length_b   1.000
_cell.length_c   1.000
_cell.angle_alpha   90.00
_cell.angle_beta   90.00
_cell.angle_gamma   90.00
#
_symmetry.space_group_name_H-M   'P 1'
#
loop_
_entity.id
_entity.type
_entity.pdbx_description
1 polymer ?
#
loop_
_entity_poly.entity_id
_entity_poly.type
_entity_poly.pdbx_seq_one_letter_code
_entity_poly.pdbx_strand_id
1 'polypeptide(L)'
;MRLVIVCFTFFGVLITSLHAFAQSDDRFCRNYASEVSGIVENALKTNQGCLDFGRGVHNVYAMHYSWCLQNSRSSVNGAEQNIKRLVRQCTGGRARQSGNWIFCARENEFCDAPHGATVRYGANGTFAERRQVRAGVMCDNQSFGDPLYGVVKSCFYWSR
;
A
#
# COMPACT_ATOMS: atom_id res chain seq x y z
N MET A 1 -2.28 -4.42 -42.47
CA MET A 1 -1.49 -5.64 -42.75
C MET A 1 -0.03 -5.24 -42.78
N ARG A 2 0.74 -5.53 -41.73
CA ARG A 2 2.21 -5.36 -41.74
C ARG A 2 2.84 -6.75 -41.63
N LEU A 3 3.43 -7.15 -42.75
CA LEU A 3 4.11 -8.41 -42.99
C LEU A 3 5.40 -8.41 -42.15
N VAL A 4 5.62 -9.42 -41.30
CA VAL A 4 6.92 -9.65 -40.66
C VAL A 4 7.57 -10.83 -41.37
N ILE A 5 8.59 -10.54 -42.17
CA ILE A 5 9.45 -11.52 -42.83
C ILE A 5 10.38 -12.08 -41.74
N VAL A 6 10.21 -13.35 -41.39
CA VAL A 6 11.18 -14.08 -40.55
C VAL A 6 12.06 -14.89 -41.49
N CYS A 7 13.24 -14.36 -41.79
CA CYS A 7 14.28 -15.07 -42.55
C CYS A 7 15.08 -15.94 -41.57
N PHE A 8 14.89 -17.26 -41.64
CA PHE A 8 15.73 -18.22 -40.90
C PHE A 8 16.94 -18.58 -41.76
N THR A 9 18.12 -18.09 -41.39
CA THR A 9 19.40 -18.63 -41.88
C THR A 9 20.14 -19.27 -40.72
N PHE A 10 20.36 -20.58 -40.83
CA PHE A 10 21.30 -21.36 -40.05
C PHE A 10 22.70 -20.73 -40.14
N PHE A 11 23.32 -20.43 -38.99
CA PHE A 11 24.73 -20.65 -38.62
C PHE A 11 25.02 -19.85 -37.34
N GLY A 12 25.82 -20.44 -36.45
CA GLY A 12 25.88 -20.12 -35.02
C GLY A 12 26.14 -18.66 -34.66
N VAL A 13 25.44 -18.20 -33.62
CA VAL A 13 25.69 -16.91 -32.97
C VAL A 13 25.49 -17.03 -31.45
N LEU A 14 26.60 -16.89 -30.71
CA LEU A 14 26.62 -16.45 -29.30
C LEU A 14 26.15 -14.99 -29.25
N ILE A 15 24.87 -14.74 -28.98
CA ILE A 15 24.34 -13.40 -28.65
C ILE A 15 23.50 -13.51 -27.37
N THR A 16 24.10 -12.99 -26.30
CA THR A 16 23.52 -12.20 -25.19
C THR A 16 22.08 -12.51 -24.75
N SER A 17 21.96 -13.01 -23.52
CA SER A 17 20.89 -12.70 -22.55
C SER A 17 19.45 -12.69 -23.08
N LEU A 18 18.76 -13.83 -22.98
CA LEU A 18 17.29 -13.90 -23.05
C LEU A 18 16.68 -13.04 -21.93
N HIS A 19 16.46 -11.75 -22.20
CA HIS A 19 15.36 -11.03 -21.59
C HIS A 19 14.21 -11.11 -22.58
N ALA A 20 13.41 -12.19 -22.49
CA ALA A 20 12.11 -12.22 -23.12
C ALA A 20 11.33 -11.03 -22.54
N PHE A 21 11.18 -9.95 -23.32
CA PHE A 21 10.28 -8.87 -22.96
C PHE A 21 8.89 -9.50 -22.85
N ALA A 22 8.42 -9.72 -21.62
CA ALA A 22 7.13 -10.33 -21.37
C ALA A 22 6.06 -9.38 -21.93
N GLN A 23 5.60 -9.66 -23.14
CA GLN A 23 4.47 -8.96 -23.73
C GLN A 23 3.23 -9.22 -22.87
N SER A 24 2.35 -8.24 -22.81
CA SER A 24 1.07 -8.37 -22.12
C SER A 24 0.24 -9.45 -22.81
N ASP A 25 -0.30 -10.41 -22.05
CA ASP A 25 -1.22 -11.41 -22.57
C ASP A 25 -2.67 -11.03 -22.27
N ASP A 26 -3.60 -11.74 -22.92
CA ASP A 26 -5.02 -11.47 -22.83
C ASP A 26 -5.58 -11.60 -21.40
N ARG A 27 -5.17 -12.63 -20.65
CA ARG A 27 -5.59 -12.84 -19.25
C ARG A 27 -5.06 -11.71 -18.36
N PHE A 28 -3.80 -11.35 -18.54
CA PHE A 28 -3.17 -10.24 -17.85
C PHE A 28 -3.91 -8.92 -18.13
N CYS A 29 -4.22 -8.62 -19.39
CA CYS A 29 -4.94 -7.39 -19.75
C CYS A 29 -6.38 -7.35 -19.22
N ARG A 30 -7.08 -8.49 -19.16
CA ARG A 30 -8.40 -8.55 -18.52
C ARG A 30 -8.35 -8.25 -17.03
N ASN A 31 -7.36 -8.80 -16.32
CA ASN A 31 -7.17 -8.55 -14.89
C ASN A 31 -6.82 -7.08 -14.63
N TYR A 32 -5.84 -6.54 -15.35
CA TYR A 32 -5.44 -5.14 -15.28
C TYR A 32 -6.64 -4.19 -15.51
N ALA A 33 -7.39 -4.41 -16.59
CA ALA A 33 -8.50 -3.53 -16.94
C ALA A 33 -9.63 -3.60 -15.91
N SER A 34 -9.93 -4.78 -15.37
CA SER A 34 -10.94 -4.95 -14.31
C SER A 34 -10.51 -4.27 -13.00
N GLU A 35 -9.25 -4.42 -12.61
CA GLU A 35 -8.74 -3.84 -11.37
C GLU A 35 -8.74 -2.32 -11.43
N VAL A 36 -8.17 -1.73 -12.48
CA VAL A 36 -8.04 -0.28 -12.60
C VAL A 36 -9.41 0.38 -12.73
N SER A 37 -10.30 -0.16 -13.57
CA SER A 37 -11.65 0.39 -13.71
C SER A 37 -12.45 0.32 -12.40
N GLY A 38 -12.36 -0.80 -11.67
CA GLY A 38 -13.05 -0.95 -10.39
C GLY A 38 -12.52 -0.03 -9.28
N ILE A 39 -11.20 0.18 -9.23
CA ILE A 39 -10.59 1.14 -8.28
C ILE A 39 -11.11 2.55 -8.56
N VAL A 40 -11.15 2.97 -9.83
CA VAL A 40 -11.64 4.29 -10.20
C VAL A 40 -13.13 4.42 -9.95
N GLU A 41 -13.94 3.41 -10.25
CA GLU A 41 -15.38 3.45 -9.95
C GLU A 41 -15.65 3.68 -8.45
N ASN A 42 -14.94 2.97 -7.57
CA ASN A 42 -15.06 3.17 -6.13
C ASN A 42 -14.59 4.55 -5.68
N ALA A 43 -13.56 5.10 -6.33
CA ALA A 43 -13.10 6.47 -6.08
C ALA A 43 -14.16 7.50 -6.45
N LEU A 44 -14.83 7.32 -7.60
CA LEU A 44 -15.87 8.23 -8.09
C LEU A 44 -17.12 8.23 -7.19
N LYS A 45 -17.40 7.13 -6.47
CA LYS A 45 -18.44 7.09 -5.43
C LYS A 45 -18.10 8.01 -4.24
N THR A 46 -16.81 8.22 -3.97
CA THR A 46 -16.34 9.08 -2.88
C THR A 46 -16.19 10.53 -3.32
N ASN A 47 -15.58 10.75 -4.49
CA ASN A 47 -15.32 12.06 -5.05
C ASN A 47 -15.34 11.96 -6.59
N GLN A 48 -16.40 12.49 -7.20
CA GLN A 48 -16.54 12.50 -8.66
C GLN A 48 -15.44 13.33 -9.36
N GLY A 49 -14.80 14.26 -8.65
CA GLY A 49 -13.65 15.03 -9.14
C GLY A 49 -12.38 14.20 -9.38
N CYS A 50 -12.38 12.90 -9.05
CA CYS A 50 -11.26 12.01 -9.36
C CYS A 50 -11.21 11.55 -10.83
N LEU A 51 -12.24 11.83 -11.63
CA LEU A 51 -12.24 11.47 -13.04
C LEU A 51 -11.23 12.34 -13.80
N ASP A 52 -10.22 11.73 -14.40
CA ASP A 52 -9.18 12.41 -15.17
C ASP A 52 -8.71 11.54 -16.33
N PHE A 53 -9.36 11.70 -17.50
CA PHE A 53 -8.99 11.00 -18.72
C PHE A 53 -7.57 11.32 -19.19
N GLY A 54 -7.07 12.54 -18.94
CA GLY A 54 -5.72 12.97 -19.36
C GLY A 54 -4.61 12.22 -18.63
N ARG A 55 -4.92 11.64 -17.46
CA ARG A 55 -3.98 10.85 -16.65
C ARG A 55 -4.35 9.37 -16.56
N GLY A 56 -5.33 8.94 -17.35
CA GLY A 56 -5.81 7.55 -17.40
C GLY A 56 -6.67 7.14 -16.19
N VAL A 57 -7.22 8.09 -15.44
CA VAL A 57 -8.08 7.83 -14.27
C VAL A 57 -9.54 7.84 -14.73
N HIS A 58 -10.02 6.70 -15.25
CA HIS A 58 -11.42 6.51 -15.64
C HIS A 58 -11.87 5.06 -15.38
N ASN A 59 -13.17 4.83 -15.25
CA ASN A 59 -13.73 3.48 -15.04
C ASN A 59 -14.03 2.71 -16.35
N VAL A 60 -13.56 3.21 -17.50
CA VAL A 60 -13.84 2.60 -18.82
C VAL A 60 -12.93 1.39 -19.07
N TYR A 61 -13.40 0.20 -18.74
CA TYR A 61 -12.70 -1.08 -18.93
C TYR A 61 -12.07 -1.24 -20.32
N ALA A 62 -12.84 -0.98 -21.38
CA ALA A 62 -12.42 -1.21 -22.76
C ALA A 62 -11.19 -0.38 -23.17
N MET A 63 -11.04 0.83 -22.61
CA MET A 63 -9.88 1.69 -22.86
C MET A 63 -8.63 1.12 -22.20
N HIS A 64 -8.73 0.62 -20.96
CA HIS A 64 -7.61 -0.04 -20.28
C HIS A 64 -7.21 -1.34 -20.97
N TYR A 65 -8.18 -2.17 -21.36
CA TYR A 65 -7.93 -3.44 -22.04
C TYR A 65 -7.23 -3.21 -23.40
N SER A 66 -7.76 -2.29 -24.21
CA SER A 66 -7.21 -1.98 -25.54
C SER A 66 -5.82 -1.36 -25.46
N TRP A 67 -5.55 -0.51 -24.47
CA TRP A 67 -4.23 0.06 -24.24
C TRP A 67 -3.22 -1.00 -23.77
N CYS A 68 -3.63 -1.91 -22.87
CA CYS A 68 -2.76 -2.97 -22.36
C CYS A 68 -2.21 -3.90 -23.46
N LEU A 69 -3.06 -4.29 -24.43
CA LEU A 69 -2.65 -5.15 -25.54
C LEU A 69 -1.56 -4.54 -26.43
N GLN A 70 -1.35 -3.22 -26.37
CA GLN A 70 -0.37 -2.49 -27.18
C GLN A 70 0.93 -2.19 -26.41
N ASN A 71 1.00 -2.57 -25.13
CA ASN A 71 2.09 -2.18 -24.24
C ASN A 71 2.72 -3.40 -23.55
N SER A 72 3.98 -3.25 -23.11
CA SER A 72 4.67 -4.28 -22.35
C SER A 72 4.08 -4.41 -20.93
N ARG A 73 4.24 -5.59 -20.30
CA ARG A 73 3.76 -5.79 -18.92
C ARG A 73 4.34 -4.79 -17.94
N SER A 74 5.60 -4.41 -18.09
CA SER A 74 6.24 -3.43 -17.21
C SER A 74 5.60 -2.04 -17.34
N SER A 75 5.31 -1.59 -18.57
CA SER A 75 4.60 -0.34 -18.81
C SER A 75 3.18 -0.38 -18.22
N VAL A 76 2.47 -1.50 -18.38
CA VAL A 76 1.12 -1.68 -17.82
C VAL A 76 1.11 -1.66 -16.30
N ASN A 77 2.02 -2.40 -15.66
CA ASN A 77 2.19 -2.40 -14.20
C ASN A 77 2.53 -0.99 -13.67
N GLY A 78 3.39 -0.25 -14.38
CA GLY A 78 3.72 1.13 -14.03
C GLY A 78 2.51 2.07 -14.11
N ALA A 79 1.69 1.94 -15.17
CA ALA A 79 0.46 2.72 -15.31
C ALA A 79 -0.55 2.39 -14.22
N GLU A 80 -0.71 1.11 -13.87
CA GLU A 80 -1.57 0.66 -12.77
C GLU A 80 -1.16 1.30 -11.42
N GLN A 81 0.13 1.23 -11.09
CA GLN A 81 0.67 1.83 -9.87
C GLN A 81 0.46 3.35 -9.85
N ASN A 82 0.65 4.01 -11.00
CA ASN A 82 0.37 5.43 -11.13
C ASN A 82 -1.10 5.75 -10.87
N ILE A 83 -2.05 5.03 -11.49
CA ILE A 83 -3.49 5.26 -11.29
C ILE A 83 -3.89 5.00 -9.83
N LYS A 84 -3.38 3.93 -9.20
CA LYS A 84 -3.56 3.65 -7.77
C LYS A 84 -3.11 4.83 -6.90
N ARG A 85 -1.97 5.45 -7.21
CA ARG A 85 -1.46 6.62 -6.50
C ARG A 85 -2.35 7.85 -6.69
N LEU A 86 -2.78 8.13 -7.93
CA LEU A 86 -3.65 9.26 -8.25
C LEU A 86 -5.01 9.16 -7.57
N VAL A 87 -5.61 7.97 -7.62
CA VAL A 87 -6.87 7.68 -6.92
C VAL A 87 -6.71 7.91 -5.42
N ARG A 88 -5.66 7.36 -4.79
CA ARG A 88 -5.39 7.58 -3.36
C ARG A 88 -5.28 9.07 -3.05
N GLN A 89 -4.48 9.82 -3.80
CA GLN A 89 -4.32 11.26 -3.56
C GLN A 89 -5.65 12.01 -3.67
N CYS A 90 -6.48 11.66 -4.66
CA CYS A 90 -7.76 12.31 -4.91
C CYS A 90 -8.82 11.97 -3.84
N THR A 91 -8.88 10.72 -3.39
CA THR A 91 -9.83 10.30 -2.34
C THR A 91 -9.36 10.68 -0.93
N GLY A 92 -8.42 11.61 -0.81
CA GLY A 92 -7.93 12.10 0.48
C GLY A 92 -6.99 11.14 1.20
N GLY A 93 -6.20 10.37 0.43
CA GLY A 93 -5.23 9.35 0.86
C GLY A 93 -4.07 9.89 1.67
N ARG A 94 -4.37 10.48 2.83
CA ARG A 94 -3.75 10.00 4.05
C ARG A 94 -4.30 8.60 4.21
N ALA A 95 -3.45 7.57 4.04
CA ALA A 95 -3.76 6.28 4.62
C ALA A 95 -4.26 6.58 6.04
N ARG A 96 -5.52 6.25 6.37
CA ARG A 96 -5.86 6.12 7.79
C ARG A 96 -4.86 5.09 8.25
N GLN A 97 -3.87 5.51 9.04
CA GLN A 97 -2.95 4.59 9.66
C GLN A 97 -3.84 3.69 10.50
N SER A 98 -4.20 2.52 9.95
CA SER A 98 -4.74 1.41 10.70
C SER A 98 -3.57 0.91 11.53
N GLY A 99 -3.27 1.68 12.56
CA GLY A 99 -2.36 1.21 13.58
C GLY A 99 -3.03 0.12 14.38
N ASN A 100 -2.18 -0.70 14.97
CA ASN A 100 -2.58 -1.64 15.99
C ASN A 100 -1.79 -1.32 17.26
N TRP A 101 -2.35 -1.71 18.38
CA TRP A 101 -1.63 -1.69 19.65
C TRP A 101 -0.71 -2.90 19.72
N ILE A 102 0.60 -2.67 19.69
CA ILE A 102 1.63 -3.70 19.77
C ILE A 102 2.15 -3.76 21.20
N PHE A 103 2.24 -4.97 21.77
CA PHE A 103 2.84 -5.18 23.08
C PHE A 103 4.30 -4.68 23.07
N CYS A 104 4.65 -3.91 24.10
CA CYS A 104 5.96 -3.30 24.22
C CYS A 104 6.74 -3.84 25.41
N ALA A 105 6.15 -3.80 26.60
CA ALA A 105 6.83 -4.10 27.86
C ALA A 105 5.83 -4.47 28.96
N ARG A 106 6.27 -5.27 29.93
CA ARG A 106 5.50 -5.53 31.16
C ARG A 106 5.62 -4.35 32.12
N GLU A 107 4.78 -4.33 33.15
CA GLU A 107 4.90 -3.34 34.23
C GLU A 107 6.30 -3.36 34.86
N ASN A 108 6.86 -2.16 35.07
CA ASN A 108 8.23 -1.88 35.52
C ASN A 108 9.36 -2.18 34.52
N GLU A 109 9.05 -2.50 33.27
CA GLU A 109 10.05 -2.63 32.20
C GLU A 109 10.12 -1.38 31.32
N PHE A 110 11.23 -1.19 30.60
CA PHE A 110 11.38 -0.08 29.66
C PHE A 110 10.75 -0.43 28.31
N CYS A 111 9.89 0.47 27.80
CA CYS A 111 9.28 0.34 26.48
C CYS A 111 10.04 1.20 25.45
N ASP A 112 10.78 0.56 24.56
CA ASP A 112 11.49 1.21 23.44
C ASP A 112 10.54 1.47 22.26
N ALA A 113 9.59 2.38 22.47
CA ALA A 113 8.62 2.75 21.44
C ALA A 113 9.25 3.63 20.35
N PRO A 114 8.83 3.50 19.08
CA PRO A 114 9.32 4.34 17.99
C PRO A 114 9.17 5.83 18.26
N HIS A 115 10.10 6.64 17.73
CA HIS A 115 10.06 8.09 17.89
C HIS A 115 8.73 8.68 17.38
N GLY A 116 8.02 9.39 18.24
CA GLY A 116 6.72 10.00 17.95
C GLY A 116 5.53 9.06 18.13
N ALA A 117 5.73 7.84 18.61
CA ALA A 117 4.65 6.90 18.90
C ALA A 117 3.75 7.37 20.05
N THR A 118 2.55 6.81 20.10
CA THR A 118 1.68 6.86 21.28
C THR A 118 1.84 5.56 22.04
N VAL A 119 2.09 5.63 23.34
CA VAL A 119 2.19 4.47 24.24
C VAL A 119 1.02 4.51 25.21
N ARG A 120 0.41 3.36 25.46
CA ARG A 120 -0.62 3.18 26.48
C ARG A 120 -0.17 2.17 27.52
N TYR A 121 -0.56 2.37 28.77
CA TYR A 121 -0.25 1.54 29.93
C TYR A 121 -1.55 1.14 30.62
N GLY A 122 -1.77 -0.15 30.86
CA GLY A 122 -3.02 -0.62 31.44
C GLY A 122 -3.31 -2.10 31.20
N ALA A 123 -4.53 -2.52 31.55
CA ALA A 123 -5.02 -3.88 31.42
C ALA A 123 -6.55 -3.89 31.27
N ASN A 124 -7.13 -4.98 30.78
CA ASN A 124 -8.58 -5.21 30.73
C ASN A 124 -9.41 -4.09 30.08
N GLY A 125 -8.85 -3.41 29.08
CA GLY A 125 -9.55 -2.30 28.39
C GLY A 125 -9.34 -0.92 29.03
N THR A 126 -8.78 -0.85 30.23
CA THR A 126 -8.52 0.41 30.95
C THR A 126 -7.06 0.80 30.80
N PHE A 127 -6.80 1.95 30.17
CA PHE A 127 -5.45 2.40 29.84
C PHE A 127 -5.25 3.91 30.05
N ALA A 128 -4.06 4.28 30.52
CA ALA A 128 -3.52 5.64 30.47
C ALA A 128 -2.60 5.79 29.24
N GLU A 129 -2.65 6.93 28.54
CA GLU A 129 -1.89 7.14 27.30
C GLU A 129 -0.89 8.29 27.41
N ARG A 130 0.25 8.15 26.73
CA ARG A 130 1.19 9.23 26.43
C ARG A 130 1.48 9.29 24.95
N ARG A 131 1.41 10.50 24.40
CA ARG A 131 1.56 10.77 22.96
C ARG A 131 2.93 11.37 22.67
N GLN A 132 3.42 11.17 21.45
CA GLN A 132 4.65 11.76 20.95
C GLN A 132 5.89 11.44 21.82
N VAL A 133 6.00 10.19 22.25
CA VAL A 133 7.15 9.71 23.02
C VAL A 133 8.41 9.77 22.14
N ARG A 134 9.48 10.41 22.62
CA ARG A 134 10.68 10.69 21.81
C ARG A 134 11.81 9.66 21.98
N ALA A 135 11.90 9.00 23.14
CA ALA A 135 13.04 8.15 23.49
C ALA A 135 12.60 6.93 24.33
N GLY A 136 11.49 6.30 23.97
CA GLY A 136 10.85 5.29 24.81
C GLY A 136 10.29 5.84 26.13
N VAL A 137 9.73 4.98 26.96
CA VAL A 137 9.12 5.35 28.25
C VAL A 137 9.14 4.18 29.22
N MET A 138 9.33 4.46 30.51
CA MET A 138 9.19 3.44 31.55
C MET A 138 7.74 3.01 31.68
N CYS A 139 7.51 1.69 31.71
CA CYS A 139 6.18 1.12 31.80
C CYS A 139 5.69 1.01 33.25
N ASP A 140 5.49 2.15 33.92
CA ASP A 140 5.21 2.18 35.35
C ASP A 140 4.15 3.22 35.75
N ASN A 141 3.70 3.10 37.00
CA ASN A 141 2.74 4.03 37.59
C ASN A 141 3.31 5.45 37.72
N GLN A 142 4.63 5.63 37.79
CA GLN A 142 5.25 6.96 37.87
C GLN A 142 5.13 7.71 36.55
N SER A 143 5.24 7.01 35.42
CA SER A 143 5.23 7.59 34.09
C SER A 143 3.83 7.84 33.56
N PHE A 144 2.85 7.01 33.95
CA PHE A 144 1.48 7.01 33.40
C PHE A 144 0.37 7.25 34.44
N GLY A 145 0.67 7.23 35.74
CA GLY A 145 -0.34 7.03 36.79
C GLY A 145 -0.77 5.57 36.89
N ASP A 146 -1.67 5.26 37.83
CA ASP A 146 -2.25 3.92 37.98
C ASP A 146 -3.68 3.90 37.41
N PRO A 147 -3.88 3.44 36.16
CA PRO A 147 -5.20 3.39 35.54
C PRO A 147 -6.09 2.27 36.08
N LEU A 148 -5.53 1.28 36.77
CA LEU A 148 -6.28 0.13 37.29
C LEU A 148 -5.57 -0.49 38.50
N TYR A 149 -5.90 0.04 39.67
CA TYR A 149 -5.26 -0.32 40.93
C TYR A 149 -5.41 -1.81 41.27
N GLY A 150 -4.33 -2.42 41.79
CA GLY A 150 -4.29 -3.82 42.19
C GLY A 150 -4.20 -4.82 41.02
N VAL A 151 -4.11 -4.35 39.77
CA VAL A 151 -3.99 -5.19 38.57
C VAL A 151 -2.64 -4.98 37.90
N VAL A 152 -2.00 -6.08 37.50
CA VAL A 152 -0.75 -6.04 36.73
C VAL A 152 -1.02 -5.49 35.33
N LYS A 153 -0.22 -4.52 34.91
CA LYS A 153 -0.41 -3.77 33.66
C LYS A 153 0.68 -4.09 32.65
N SER A 154 0.49 -3.60 31.43
CA SER A 154 1.49 -3.70 30.36
C SER A 154 1.40 -2.49 29.44
N CYS A 155 2.52 -2.21 28.77
CA CYS A 155 2.60 -1.14 27.80
C CYS A 155 2.42 -1.64 26.38
N PHE A 156 1.75 -0.83 25.58
CA PHE A 156 1.56 -1.05 24.16
C PHE A 156 1.82 0.25 23.41
N TYR A 157 2.45 0.19 22.24
CA TYR A 157 2.57 1.36 21.37
C TYR A 157 1.69 1.22 20.13
N TRP A 158 1.26 2.35 19.58
CA TRP A 158 0.48 2.41 18.35
C TRP A 158 1.40 2.30 17.14
N SER A 159 1.25 1.26 16.33
CA SER A 159 1.95 1.16 15.04
C SER A 159 1.37 2.17 14.05
N ARG A 160 2.21 2.76 13.20
CA ARG A 160 1.84 3.81 12.24
C ARG A 160 2.30 3.45 10.84
#